data_AF-A0A938IV81-F1
#
_entry.id   AF-A0A938IV81-F1
#
_cell.length_a   1.000
_cell.length_b   1.000
_cell.length_c   1.000
_cell.angle_alpha   90.00
_cell.angle_beta   90.00
_cell.angle_gamma   90.00
#
_symmetry.space_group_name_H-M   'P 1'
#
loop_
_entity.id
_entity.type
_entity.pdbx_description
1 polymer ?
#
loop_
_entity_poly.entity_id
_entity_poly.type
_entity_poly.pdbx_seq_one_letter_code
_entity_poly.pdbx_strand_id
1 'polypeptide(L)'
;AVRGLDAEARTAALARPGAVGAWREADGAVDIFDAADGLASTVDTTAPTADLATYHTERLRCAWPIFGIDIDGDTIPAETSLVDVCVSFTKGCYPGQELVERMDSRGSTAPRRLLRLPARPANGVIAAVGEQYTVGDTPLGRCTSVAGEFALVMVTRAHLGDAEALVRS
;
A
#
# COMPACT_ATOMS: atom_id res chain seq x y z
N ALA A 1 -2.52 -8.91 -9.03
CA ALA A 1 -2.13 -10.11 -8.29
C ALA A 1 -2.99 -11.31 -8.66
N VAL A 2 -2.35 -12.42 -9.06
CA VAL A 2 -2.91 -13.77 -8.99
C VAL A 2 -2.74 -14.25 -7.55
N ARG A 3 -3.78 -14.88 -6.97
CA ARG A 3 -3.82 -15.27 -5.55
C ARG A 3 -4.33 -16.70 -5.37
N GLY A 4 -4.18 -17.24 -4.17
CA GLY A 4 -4.64 -18.60 -3.83
C GLY A 4 -3.81 -19.72 -4.47
N LEU A 5 -2.55 -19.41 -4.79
CA LEU A 5 -1.63 -20.34 -5.43
C LEU A 5 -1.03 -21.28 -4.39
N ASP A 6 -0.99 -22.57 -4.70
CA ASP A 6 -0.11 -23.49 -3.98
C ASP A 6 1.37 -23.26 -4.38
N ALA A 7 2.28 -24.01 -3.76
CA ALA A 7 3.71 -23.84 -3.98
C ALA A 7 4.15 -24.11 -5.43
N GLU A 8 3.50 -25.06 -6.12
CA GLU A 8 3.82 -25.41 -7.50
C GLU A 8 3.31 -24.32 -8.45
N ALA A 9 2.04 -23.94 -8.31
CA ALA A 9 1.41 -22.89 -9.10
C ALA A 9 2.09 -21.54 -8.90
N ARG A 10 2.56 -21.23 -7.69
CA ARG A 10 3.34 -20.02 -7.41
C ARG A 10 4.68 -20.04 -8.13
N THR A 11 5.40 -21.15 -8.07
CA THR A 11 6.68 -21.31 -8.79
C THR A 11 6.48 -21.12 -10.29
N ALA A 12 5.45 -21.73 -10.85
CA ALA A 12 5.10 -21.58 -12.26
C ALA A 12 4.72 -20.13 -12.63
N ALA A 13 4.00 -19.43 -11.76
CA ALA A 13 3.66 -18.03 -11.96
C ALA A 13 4.89 -17.10 -11.92
N LEU A 14 5.81 -17.31 -10.97
CA LEU A 14 7.04 -16.52 -10.85
C LEU A 14 8.06 -16.78 -11.97
N ALA A 15 7.98 -17.92 -12.65
CA ALA A 15 8.82 -18.21 -13.81
C ALA A 15 8.46 -17.34 -15.04
N ARG A 16 7.32 -16.62 -15.00
CA ARG A 16 6.88 -15.77 -16.11
C ARG A 16 7.67 -14.46 -16.18
N PRO A 17 7.98 -13.95 -17.38
CA PRO A 17 8.58 -12.63 -17.53
C PRO A 17 7.71 -11.56 -16.88
N GLY A 18 8.34 -10.65 -16.12
CA GLY A 18 7.65 -9.56 -15.43
C GLY A 18 6.83 -9.99 -14.20
N ALA A 19 6.84 -11.28 -13.84
CA ALA A 19 6.23 -11.74 -12.60
C ALA A 19 7.14 -11.48 -11.40
N VAL A 20 6.55 -10.95 -10.34
CA VAL A 20 7.20 -10.72 -9.06
C VAL A 20 6.28 -11.17 -7.92
N GLY A 21 6.85 -11.50 -6.77
CA GLY A 21 6.03 -11.70 -5.55
C GLY A 21 5.21 -10.44 -5.30
N ALA A 22 3.92 -10.61 -5.03
CA ALA A 22 3.04 -9.49 -4.79
C ALA A 22 3.45 -8.74 -3.52
N TRP A 23 3.23 -7.44 -3.53
CA TRP A 23 3.65 -6.56 -2.44
C TRP A 23 3.00 -6.92 -1.10
N ARG A 24 3.83 -7.05 -0.05
CA ARG A 24 3.42 -7.42 1.32
C ARG A 24 2.52 -8.65 1.39
N GLU A 25 2.77 -9.63 0.53
CA GLU A 25 2.06 -10.89 0.56
C GLU A 25 2.47 -11.75 1.76
N ALA A 26 1.47 -12.38 2.38
CA ALA A 26 1.67 -13.54 3.27
C ALA A 26 1.07 -14.82 2.65
N ASP A 27 0.25 -14.66 1.60
CA ASP A 27 -0.52 -15.67 0.90
C ASP A 27 0.16 -16.19 -0.37
N GLY A 28 1.42 -15.81 -0.63
CA GLY A 28 2.20 -16.29 -1.78
C GLY A 28 1.66 -15.85 -3.13
N ALA A 29 1.01 -14.68 -3.20
CA ALA A 29 0.49 -14.11 -4.42
C ALA A 29 1.59 -13.77 -5.46
N VAL A 30 1.20 -13.36 -6.65
CA VAL A 30 2.14 -12.94 -7.70
C VAL A 30 1.53 -11.77 -8.47
N ASP A 31 2.28 -10.68 -8.61
CA ASP A 31 1.96 -9.60 -9.54
C ASP A 31 2.67 -9.87 -10.87
N ILE A 32 1.92 -9.78 -11.96
CA ILE A 32 2.42 -10.02 -13.32
C ILE A 32 2.26 -8.72 -14.08
N PHE A 33 3.38 -8.15 -14.50
CA PHE A 33 3.42 -6.95 -15.33
C PHE A 33 3.74 -7.37 -16.76
N ASP A 34 2.88 -7.00 -17.69
CA ASP A 34 3.09 -7.24 -19.12
C ASP A 34 2.76 -5.95 -19.89
N ALA A 35 3.39 -5.77 -21.05
CA ALA A 35 2.93 -4.77 -22.00
C ALA A 35 1.50 -5.16 -22.43
N ALA A 36 0.63 -4.17 -22.67
CA ALA A 36 -0.83 -4.35 -22.75
C ALA A 36 -1.32 -5.47 -23.70
N ASP A 37 -0.52 -5.88 -24.69
CA ASP A 37 -0.86 -6.92 -25.66
C ASP A 37 -0.55 -8.36 -25.20
N GLY A 38 0.17 -8.54 -24.08
CA GLY A 38 0.63 -9.85 -23.59
C GLY A 38 -0.12 -10.40 -22.37
N LEU A 39 -0.81 -9.56 -21.59
CA LEU A 39 -1.36 -9.96 -20.27
C LEU A 39 -2.34 -11.15 -20.35
N ALA A 40 -3.15 -11.21 -21.40
CA ALA A 40 -4.09 -12.30 -21.64
C ALA A 40 -3.41 -13.64 -22.01
N SER A 41 -2.16 -13.60 -22.48
CA SER A 41 -1.33 -14.79 -22.73
C SER A 41 -0.53 -15.22 -21.50
N THR A 42 -0.30 -14.30 -20.57
CA THR A 42 0.47 -14.53 -19.33
C THR A 42 -0.39 -14.89 -18.13
N VAL A 43 -1.65 -14.51 -18.07
CA VAL A 43 -2.58 -14.92 -17.00
C VAL A 43 -3.57 -15.93 -17.56
N ASP A 44 -3.87 -16.99 -16.81
CA ASP A 44 -4.96 -17.89 -17.17
C ASP A 44 -6.28 -17.09 -17.16
N THR A 45 -6.77 -16.71 -18.34
CA THR A 45 -8.02 -15.95 -18.49
C THR A 45 -9.26 -16.75 -18.11
N THR A 46 -9.12 -18.05 -17.83
CA THR A 46 -10.18 -18.87 -17.25
C THR A 46 -10.23 -18.78 -15.73
N ALA A 47 -9.20 -18.22 -15.09
CA ALA A 47 -9.23 -17.92 -13.67
C ALA A 47 -10.33 -16.88 -13.36
N PRO A 48 -11.02 -16.99 -12.21
CA PRO A 48 -12.05 -16.03 -11.83
C PRO A 48 -11.49 -14.60 -11.75
N THR A 49 -12.07 -13.69 -12.52
CA THR A 49 -11.81 -12.26 -12.35
C THR A 49 -12.55 -11.75 -11.13
N ALA A 50 -11.86 -10.99 -10.28
CA ALA A 50 -12.48 -10.34 -9.13
C ALA A 50 -13.12 -9.00 -9.50
N ASP A 51 -14.09 -8.57 -8.71
CA ASP A 51 -14.76 -7.28 -8.89
C ASP A 51 -13.93 -6.10 -8.31
N LEU A 52 -14.41 -4.89 -8.55
CA LEU A 52 -13.75 -3.68 -8.08
C LEU A 52 -13.70 -3.59 -6.54
N ALA A 53 -14.71 -4.13 -5.84
CA ALA A 53 -14.74 -4.16 -4.38
C ALA A 53 -13.62 -5.03 -3.81
N THR A 54 -13.38 -6.19 -4.43
CA THR A 54 -12.27 -7.08 -4.10
C THR A 54 -10.93 -6.38 -4.35
N TYR A 55 -10.78 -5.69 -5.48
CA TYR A 55 -9.59 -4.90 -5.78
C TYR A 55 -9.31 -3.83 -4.69
N HIS A 56 -10.32 -3.07 -4.28
CA HIS A 56 -10.18 -2.06 -3.23
C HIS A 56 -9.80 -2.66 -1.89
N THR A 57 -10.36 -3.82 -1.54
CA THR A 57 -10.01 -4.54 -0.31
C THR A 57 -8.56 -5.01 -0.35
N GLU A 58 -8.12 -5.62 -1.44
CA GLU A 58 -6.77 -6.15 -1.56
C GLU A 58 -5.69 -5.06 -1.58
N ARG A 59 -5.92 -3.95 -2.29
CA ARG A 59 -4.94 -2.85 -2.26
C ARG A 59 -4.80 -2.28 -0.85
N LEU A 60 -5.89 -2.17 -0.09
CA LEU A 60 -5.87 -1.68 1.29
C LEU A 60 -5.14 -2.68 2.20
N ARG A 61 -5.42 -3.97 2.06
CA ARG A 61 -4.70 -5.05 2.75
C ARG A 61 -3.19 -4.94 2.54
N CYS A 62 -2.75 -4.68 1.31
CA CYS A 62 -1.34 -4.51 0.95
C CYS A 62 -0.77 -3.10 1.23
N ALA A 63 -1.56 -2.17 1.80
CA ALA A 63 -1.18 -0.78 1.99
C ALA A 63 -0.77 -0.04 0.69
N TRP A 64 -1.45 -0.34 -0.41
CA TRP A 64 -1.20 0.21 -1.73
C TRP A 64 -2.15 1.40 -2.05
N PRO A 65 -1.60 2.63 -2.17
CA PRO A 65 -2.37 3.84 -2.43
C PRO A 65 -2.79 3.99 -3.89
N ILE A 66 -3.85 4.76 -4.11
CA ILE A 66 -4.24 5.29 -5.43
C ILE A 66 -3.88 6.78 -5.50
N PHE A 67 -3.20 7.18 -6.58
CA PHE A 67 -2.96 8.59 -6.87
C PHE A 67 -4.27 9.35 -7.15
N GLY A 68 -4.44 10.52 -6.57
CA GLY A 68 -5.68 11.30 -6.58
C GLY A 68 -6.72 10.90 -5.54
N ILE A 69 -6.47 9.82 -4.77
CA ILE A 69 -7.35 9.36 -3.68
C ILE A 69 -6.59 9.35 -2.34
N ASP A 70 -5.52 8.55 -2.28
CA ASP A 70 -4.74 8.34 -1.06
C ASP A 70 -3.49 9.21 -1.00
N ILE A 71 -2.94 9.54 -2.17
CA ILE A 71 -1.75 10.36 -2.37
C ILE A 71 -1.96 11.31 -3.56
N ASP A 72 -1.22 12.40 -3.59
CA ASP A 72 -1.33 13.45 -4.60
C ASP A 72 0.06 14.01 -4.98
N GLY A 73 0.09 15.07 -5.79
CA GLY A 73 1.33 15.72 -6.23
C GLY A 73 2.13 16.40 -5.10
N ASP A 74 1.49 16.64 -3.94
CA ASP A 74 2.15 17.24 -2.77
C ASP A 74 2.68 16.15 -1.81
N THR A 75 2.33 14.88 -2.06
CA THR A 75 2.75 13.75 -1.24
C THR A 75 4.18 13.33 -1.61
N ILE A 76 5.09 13.43 -0.65
CA ILE A 76 6.48 13.00 -0.86
C ILE A 76 6.64 11.48 -0.63
N PRO A 77 7.64 10.81 -1.24
CA PRO A 77 7.80 9.35 -1.13
C PRO A 77 7.81 8.84 0.32
N ALA A 78 8.46 9.57 1.23
CA ALA A 78 8.54 9.24 2.66
C ALA A 78 7.19 9.20 3.38
N GLU A 79 6.14 9.81 2.82
CA GLU A 79 4.78 9.78 3.36
C GLU A 79 4.03 8.50 2.94
N THR A 80 4.42 7.82 1.87
CA THR A 80 3.62 6.75 1.24
C THR A 80 3.77 5.37 1.88
N SER A 81 4.78 5.18 2.74
CA SER A 81 5.22 3.87 3.23
C SER A 81 5.66 2.89 2.11
N LEU A 82 5.97 3.41 0.91
CA LEU A 82 6.44 2.66 -0.26
C LEU A 82 7.88 3.01 -0.67
N VAL A 83 8.64 3.71 0.19
CA VAL A 83 10.01 4.17 -0.14
C VAL A 83 10.89 3.01 -0.61
N ASP A 84 10.79 1.87 0.04
CA ASP A 84 11.59 0.67 -0.24
C ASP A 84 11.33 0.02 -1.60
N VAL A 85 10.19 0.32 -2.23
CA VAL A 85 9.85 -0.18 -3.59
C VAL A 85 9.79 0.89 -4.66
N CYS A 86 9.54 2.15 -4.29
CA CYS A 86 9.37 3.26 -5.23
C CYS A 86 10.62 4.15 -5.33
N VAL A 87 11.57 4.05 -4.40
CA VAL A 87 12.80 4.85 -4.39
C VAL A 87 14.01 3.93 -4.55
N SER A 88 14.89 4.29 -5.48
CA SER A 88 16.23 3.69 -5.55
C SER A 88 17.25 4.76 -5.19
N PHE A 89 18.02 4.46 -4.15
CA PHE A 89 19.13 5.29 -3.65
C PHE A 89 20.45 5.01 -4.38
N THR A 90 20.47 4.04 -5.30
CA THR A 90 21.67 3.59 -6.00
C THR A 90 21.63 3.86 -7.50
N LYS A 91 20.44 4.19 -8.06
CA LYS A 91 20.32 4.62 -9.46
C LYS A 91 20.80 6.07 -9.65
N GLY A 92 21.00 6.45 -10.90
CA GLY A 92 21.36 7.83 -11.27
C GLY A 92 20.28 8.87 -10.94
N CYS A 93 20.56 10.13 -11.25
CA CYS A 93 19.73 11.26 -10.86
C CYS A 93 18.28 11.17 -11.38
N TYR A 94 17.30 11.44 -10.51
CA TYR A 94 15.90 11.61 -10.89
C TYR A 94 15.28 12.88 -10.28
N PRO A 95 14.21 13.46 -10.89
CA PRO A 95 13.58 14.67 -10.37
C PRO A 95 13.10 14.50 -8.92
N GLY A 96 13.42 15.46 -8.06
CA GLY A 96 13.03 15.45 -6.64
C GLY A 96 13.90 14.60 -5.70
N GLN A 97 14.92 13.91 -6.21
CA GLN A 97 15.81 13.04 -5.43
C GLN A 97 16.49 13.75 -4.26
N GLU A 98 16.89 15.01 -4.42
CA GLU A 98 17.59 15.77 -3.39
C GLU A 98 16.81 15.82 -2.07
N LEU A 99 15.48 15.97 -2.14
CA LEU A 99 14.63 15.97 -0.95
C LEU A 99 14.62 14.61 -0.26
N VAL A 100 14.49 13.54 -1.06
CA VAL A 100 14.39 12.16 -0.57
C VAL A 100 15.70 11.73 0.08
N GLU A 101 16.83 11.97 -0.57
CA GLU A 101 18.17 11.66 -0.03
C GLU A 101 18.49 12.46 1.22
N ARG A 102 18.13 13.75 1.25
CA ARG A 102 18.38 14.61 2.41
C ARG A 102 17.58 14.16 3.63
N MET A 103 16.36 13.67 3.44
CA MET A 103 15.57 13.14 4.53
C MET A 103 16.16 11.83 5.06
N ASP A 104 16.53 10.92 4.14
CA ASP A 104 17.15 9.65 4.47
C ASP A 104 18.48 9.84 5.24
N SER A 105 19.39 10.67 4.71
CA SER A 105 20.70 10.93 5.33
C SER A 105 20.61 11.54 6.73
N ARG A 106 19.52 12.25 7.03
CA ARG A 106 19.30 12.92 8.32
C ARG A 106 18.41 12.12 9.26
N GLY A 107 17.91 10.95 8.85
CA GLY A 107 16.91 10.19 9.61
C GLY A 107 15.65 11.02 9.90
N SER A 108 15.29 11.94 9.00
CA SER A 108 14.15 12.84 9.20
C SER A 108 12.83 12.12 8.97
N THR A 109 11.99 12.07 9.99
CA THR A 109 10.62 11.54 9.86
C THR A 109 9.77 12.44 8.97
N ALA A 110 8.93 11.87 8.11
CA ALA A 110 7.95 12.64 7.32
C ALA A 110 6.94 13.38 8.23
N PRO A 111 6.35 14.51 7.80
CA PRO A 111 5.39 15.28 8.61
C PRO A 111 4.07 14.52 8.82
N ARG A 112 3.79 13.55 7.96
CA ARG A 112 2.67 12.61 8.01
C ARG A 112 3.09 11.30 7.34
N ARG A 113 2.37 10.21 7.57
CA ARG A 113 2.55 8.94 6.84
C ARG A 113 1.20 8.29 6.59
N LEU A 114 1.04 7.77 5.39
CA LEU A 114 -0.05 6.91 5.01
C LEU A 114 0.20 5.52 5.61
N LEU A 115 -0.73 5.07 6.45
CA LEU A 115 -0.70 3.78 7.14
C LEU A 115 -1.98 3.01 6.88
N ARG A 116 -1.87 1.68 6.80
CA ARG A 116 -3.01 0.76 6.81
C ARG A 116 -3.43 0.52 8.25
N LEU A 117 -4.64 0.94 8.62
CA LEU A 117 -5.24 0.76 9.93
C LEU A 117 -6.51 -0.09 9.84
N PRO A 118 -7.04 -0.63 10.96
CA PRO A 118 -8.32 -1.31 10.97
C PRO A 118 -9.47 -0.37 10.57
N ALA A 119 -10.44 -0.85 9.78
CA ALA A 119 -11.65 -0.07 9.48
C ALA A 119 -12.54 0.12 10.72
N ARG A 120 -12.40 -0.75 11.72
CA ARG A 120 -13.16 -0.75 12.97
C ARG A 120 -12.20 -0.93 14.16
N PRO A 121 -11.48 0.12 14.58
CA PRO A 121 -10.63 0.05 15.78
C PRO A 121 -11.46 -0.25 17.02
N ALA A 122 -10.97 -1.12 17.91
CA ALA A 122 -11.70 -1.58 19.10
C ALA A 122 -12.20 -0.45 20.01
N ASN A 123 -11.45 0.66 20.09
CA ASN A 123 -11.78 1.83 20.91
C ASN A 123 -11.85 3.10 20.06
N GLY A 124 -12.26 3.03 18.79
CA GLY A 124 -12.28 4.20 17.92
C GLY A 124 -13.53 4.32 17.07
N VAL A 125 -13.59 5.40 16.30
CA VAL A 125 -14.67 5.63 15.36
C VAL A 125 -14.49 4.73 14.15
N ILE A 126 -15.60 4.21 13.61
CA ILE A 126 -15.59 3.44 12.36
C ILE A 126 -15.01 4.33 11.26
N ALA A 127 -14.00 3.84 10.57
CA ALA A 127 -13.34 4.57 9.52
C ALA A 127 -14.33 4.97 8.42
N ALA A 128 -14.31 6.25 8.04
CA ALA A 128 -15.11 6.80 6.97
C ALA A 128 -14.23 7.67 6.08
N VAL A 129 -14.37 7.52 4.76
CA VAL A 129 -13.56 8.26 3.79
C VAL A 129 -13.76 9.75 3.96
N GLY A 130 -12.65 10.48 4.05
CA GLY A 130 -12.61 11.93 4.21
C GLY A 130 -12.64 12.41 5.66
N GLU A 131 -13.05 11.54 6.59
CA GLU A 131 -13.23 11.88 8.00
C GLU A 131 -11.94 11.72 8.83
N GLN A 132 -11.96 12.33 10.01
CA GLN A 132 -10.92 12.15 11.02
C GLN A 132 -10.99 10.74 11.61
N TYR A 133 -9.88 9.99 11.52
CA TYR A 133 -9.71 8.72 12.18
C TYR A 133 -9.26 8.95 13.63
N THR A 134 -10.01 8.41 14.59
CA THR A 134 -9.75 8.58 16.02
C THR A 134 -9.69 7.24 16.75
N VAL A 135 -8.86 7.19 17.79
CA VAL A 135 -8.88 6.11 18.79
C VAL A 135 -8.99 6.78 20.16
N GLY A 136 -10.05 6.47 20.88
CA GLY A 136 -10.54 7.29 22.00
C GLY A 136 -10.76 8.72 21.53
N ASP A 137 -10.16 9.67 22.25
CA ASP A 137 -10.18 11.09 21.92
C ASP A 137 -8.99 11.55 21.06
N THR A 138 -8.12 10.62 20.63
CA THR A 138 -6.88 10.96 19.90
C THR A 138 -7.13 10.99 18.38
N PRO A 139 -6.97 12.14 17.71
CA PRO A 139 -7.14 12.28 16.26
C PRO A 139 -5.87 11.89 15.50
N LEU A 140 -5.76 10.62 15.09
CA LEU A 140 -4.53 10.11 14.45
C LEU A 140 -4.26 10.73 13.07
N GLY A 141 -5.31 10.87 12.24
CA GLY A 141 -5.17 11.40 10.88
C GLY A 141 -6.43 11.34 10.05
N ARG A 142 -6.34 11.73 8.78
CA ARG A 142 -7.48 11.70 7.84
C ARG A 142 -7.58 10.35 7.15
N CYS A 143 -8.76 9.74 7.15
CA CYS A 143 -9.01 8.51 6.39
C CYS A 143 -9.19 8.83 4.90
N THR A 144 -8.41 8.17 4.04
CA THR A 144 -8.46 8.37 2.59
C THR A 144 -9.27 7.29 1.88
N SER A 145 -9.27 6.07 2.42
CA SER A 145 -9.94 4.91 1.82
C SER A 145 -10.38 3.92 2.89
N VAL A 146 -11.51 3.22 2.65
CA VAL A 146 -12.03 2.13 3.49
C VAL A 146 -12.57 1.02 2.60
N ALA A 147 -12.19 -0.24 2.87
CA ALA A 147 -12.72 -1.42 2.21
C ALA A 147 -12.47 -2.67 3.07
N GLY A 148 -13.49 -3.51 3.22
CA GLY A 148 -13.44 -4.66 4.12
C GLY A 148 -13.11 -4.24 5.56
N GLU A 149 -12.08 -4.85 6.13
CA GLU A 149 -11.60 -4.59 7.49
C GLU A 149 -10.46 -3.56 7.55
N PHE A 150 -10.11 -2.95 6.42
CA PHE A 150 -8.94 -2.08 6.31
C PHE A 150 -9.33 -0.65 5.96
N ALA A 151 -8.51 0.29 6.42
CA ALA A 151 -8.53 1.69 6.03
C ALA A 151 -7.11 2.16 5.70
N LEU A 152 -6.99 3.08 4.75
CA LEU A 152 -5.79 3.91 4.61
C LEU A 152 -6.02 5.24 5.30
N VAL A 153 -5.06 5.63 6.13
CA VAL A 153 -5.14 6.83 6.96
C VAL A 153 -3.84 7.61 6.83
N MET A 154 -3.96 8.87 6.48
CA MET A 154 -2.85 9.82 6.48
C MET A 154 -2.64 10.31 7.91
N VAL A 155 -1.77 9.62 8.64
CA VAL A 155 -1.48 9.84 10.07
C VAL A 155 -0.47 10.97 10.23
N THR A 156 -0.72 11.88 11.16
CA THR A 156 0.21 12.98 11.45
C THR A 156 1.44 12.48 12.21
N ARG A 157 2.59 13.16 12.06
CA ARG A 157 3.83 12.79 12.75
C ARG A 157 3.66 12.62 14.27
N ALA A 158 2.82 13.46 14.88
CA ALA A 158 2.57 13.45 16.33
C ALA A 158 1.98 12.13 16.84
N HIS A 159 1.28 11.39 15.97
CA HIS A 159 0.52 10.19 16.32
C HIS A 159 1.03 8.92 15.62
N LEU A 160 2.23 8.96 15.02
CA LEU A 160 2.79 7.79 14.35
C LEU A 160 3.01 6.61 15.30
N GLY A 161 3.49 6.86 16.52
CA GLY A 161 3.69 5.80 17.52
C GLY A 161 2.39 5.09 17.90
N ASP A 162 1.32 5.87 18.12
CA ASP A 162 -0.02 5.35 18.44
C ASP A 162 -0.57 4.53 17.28
N ALA A 163 -0.44 5.04 16.05
CA ALA A 163 -0.93 4.36 14.86
C ALA A 163 -0.15 3.08 14.54
N GLU A 164 1.18 3.07 14.73
CA GLU A 164 2.02 1.90 14.48
C GLU A 164 1.69 0.72 15.40
N ALA A 165 1.17 0.97 16.60
CA ALA A 165 0.65 -0.08 17.49
C ALA A 165 -0.57 -0.79 16.89
N LEU A 166 -1.39 -0.09 16.10
CA LEU A 166 -2.60 -0.62 15.45
C LEU A 166 -2.32 -1.35 14.13
N VAL A 167 -1.14 -1.16 13.53
CA VAL A 167 -0.76 -1.84 12.28
C VAL A 167 -0.43 -3.32 12.54
N ARG A 168 0.01 -3.64 13.76
CA ARG A 168 0.52 -4.95 14.18
C ARG A 168 -0.53 -5.84 14.86
N SER A 169 -1.70 -5.30 15.20
CA SER A 169 -2.85 -6.02 15.75
C SER A 169 -3.70 -6.60 14.64
#